data_AF-A0A9D9PS49-F1
#
_entry.id   AF-A0A9D9PS49-F1
#
_cell.length_a   1.000
_cell.length_b   1.000
_cell.length_c   1.000
_cell.angle_alpha   90.00
_cell.angle_beta   90.00
_cell.angle_gamma   90.00
#
_symmetry.space_group_name_H-M   'P 1'
#
loop_
_entity.id
_entity.type
_entity.pdbx_description
1 polymer ?
#
loop_
_entity_poly.entity_id
_entity_poly.type
_entity_poly.pdbx_seq_one_letter_code
_entity_poly.pdbx_strand_id
1 'polypeptide(L)'
;SSNPPKTCRDNAMSHNFKEKIKSDPVWEIYNRAYKQHYARFMKKKMSKSEFAEWGEYAIELRQKAADGELEMEEYQRLIRI
;
A
#
# COMPACT_ATOMS: atom_id res chain seq x y z
N SER A 1 -21.46 -17.38 -22.99
CA SER A 1 -20.10 -16.87 -23.24
C SER A 1 -19.60 -16.07 -22.07
N SER A 2 -18.53 -16.55 -21.45
CA SER A 2 -17.77 -15.93 -20.37
C SER A 2 -17.10 -14.63 -20.83
N ASN A 3 -16.96 -13.65 -19.93
CA ASN A 3 -15.77 -12.79 -19.73
C ASN A 3 -16.10 -11.66 -18.72
N PRO A 4 -15.64 -11.71 -17.45
CA PRO A 4 -15.60 -10.52 -16.60
C PRO A 4 -14.45 -9.58 -17.02
N PRO A 5 -14.62 -8.25 -16.91
CA PRO A 5 -13.63 -7.28 -17.37
C PRO A 5 -12.39 -7.26 -16.48
N LYS A 6 -11.29 -7.74 -17.07
CA LYS A 6 -9.87 -7.41 -16.85
C LYS A 6 -9.51 -6.87 -15.47
N THR A 7 -9.04 -7.77 -14.61
CA THR A 7 -8.27 -7.49 -13.41
C THR A 7 -6.91 -6.90 -13.75
N CYS A 8 -6.82 -5.57 -13.84
CA CYS A 8 -5.54 -4.85 -13.81
C CYS A 8 -4.98 -4.76 -12.37
N ARG A 9 -4.83 -5.89 -11.65
CA ARG A 9 -4.35 -5.86 -10.26
C ARG A 9 -3.27 -6.89 -9.90
N ASP A 10 -2.86 -7.74 -10.82
CA ASP A 10 -1.87 -8.78 -10.52
C ASP A 10 -0.93 -9.01 -11.71
N ASN A 11 0.01 -8.09 -11.95
CA ASN A 11 1.24 -8.39 -12.71
C ASN A 11 2.28 -7.26 -12.70
N ALA A 12 2.64 -6.75 -11.52
CA ALA A 12 3.79 -5.85 -11.42
C ALA A 12 4.62 -6.05 -10.14
N MET A 13 4.61 -7.27 -9.57
CA MET A 13 5.41 -7.56 -8.36
C MET A 13 6.68 -8.36 -8.59
N SER A 14 6.85 -9.04 -9.73
CA SER A 14 7.93 -10.04 -9.81
C SER A 14 9.10 -9.72 -10.73
N HIS A 15 9.15 -8.58 -11.43
CA HIS A 15 10.16 -8.40 -12.49
C HIS A 15 11.33 -7.44 -12.19
N ASN A 16 11.35 -6.73 -11.05
CA ASN A 16 12.42 -5.75 -10.74
C ASN A 16 13.15 -5.98 -9.41
N PHE A 17 12.93 -7.11 -8.73
CA PHE A 17 13.47 -7.39 -7.39
C PHE A 17 15.02 -7.39 -7.32
N LYS A 18 15.73 -7.39 -8.45
CA LYS A 18 17.18 -7.54 -8.50
C LYS A 18 18.01 -6.25 -8.70
N GLU A 19 17.42 -5.09 -9.01
CA GLU A 19 18.25 -3.90 -9.38
C GLU A 19 18.23 -2.72 -8.39
N LYS A 20 17.36 -2.68 -7.38
CA LYS A 20 17.12 -1.45 -6.61
C LYS A 20 17.01 -1.64 -5.09
N ILE A 21 17.97 -2.34 -4.47
CA ILE A 21 18.19 -2.29 -3.01
C ILE A 21 18.82 -0.92 -2.63
N LYS A 22 18.18 0.18 -3.03
CA LYS A 22 18.56 1.57 -2.75
C LYS A 22 17.39 2.43 -2.29
N SER A 23 16.16 1.92 -2.36
CA SER A 23 14.96 2.59 -1.85
C SER A 23 14.43 1.82 -0.64
N ASP A 24 14.07 2.54 0.43
CA ASP A 24 13.48 1.97 1.64
C ASP A 24 12.17 1.24 1.28
N PRO A 25 12.15 -0.11 1.30
CA PRO A 25 11.01 -0.87 0.75
C PRO A 25 9.74 -0.62 1.57
N VAL A 26 9.90 -0.31 2.87
CA VAL A 26 8.82 0.09 3.78
C VAL A 26 8.17 1.40 3.31
N TRP A 27 8.98 2.38 2.92
CA TRP A 27 8.51 3.65 2.35
C TRP A 27 7.85 3.49 0.98
N GLU A 28 8.34 2.60 0.12
CA GLU A 28 7.71 2.36 -1.19
C GLU A 28 6.30 1.78 -1.07
N ILE A 29 6.12 0.81 -0.16
CA ILE A 29 4.81 0.24 0.15
C ILE A 29 3.88 1.32 0.70
N TYR A 30 4.36 2.15 1.64
CA TYR A 30 3.60 3.28 2.19
C TYR A 30 3.13 4.23 1.10
N ASN A 31 4.04 4.71 0.25
CA ASN A 31 3.74 5.67 -0.80
C ASN A 31 2.71 5.11 -1.81
N ARG A 32 2.79 3.81 -2.11
CA ARG A 32 1.81 3.14 -2.97
C ARG A 32 0.41 3.14 -2.36
N ALA A 33 0.30 2.81 -1.07
CA ALA A 33 -0.98 2.84 -0.36
C ALA A 33 -1.50 4.27 -0.23
N TYR A 34 -0.65 5.23 0.13
CA TYR A 34 -0.99 6.66 0.19
C TYR A 34 -1.61 7.16 -1.11
N LYS A 35 -0.99 6.88 -2.26
CA LYS A 35 -1.56 7.27 -3.57
C LYS A 35 -2.93 6.63 -3.83
N GLN A 36 -3.15 5.40 -3.39
CA GLN A 36 -4.43 4.70 -3.53
C GLN A 36 -5.52 5.35 -2.66
N HIS A 37 -5.24 5.61 -1.38
CA HIS A 37 -6.18 6.27 -0.47
C HIS A 37 -6.43 7.73 -0.87
N TYR A 38 -5.40 8.45 -1.29
CA TYR A 38 -5.53 9.81 -1.80
C TYR A 38 -6.42 9.88 -3.05
N ALA A 39 -6.31 8.92 -3.97
CA ALA A 39 -7.21 8.83 -5.12
C ALA A 39 -8.68 8.57 -4.71
N ARG A 40 -8.93 7.82 -3.62
CA ARG A 40 -10.28 7.61 -3.07
C ARG A 40 -10.81 8.87 -2.40
N PHE A 41 -9.96 9.54 -1.62
CA PHE A 41 -10.25 10.83 -0.98
C PHE A 41 -10.62 11.89 -2.02
N MET A 42 -9.83 12.04 -3.09
CA MET A 42 -10.12 12.94 -4.21
C MET A 42 -11.45 12.60 -4.92
N LYS A 43 -11.82 11.32 -5.00
CA LYS A 43 -13.10 10.87 -5.55
C LYS A 43 -14.28 10.99 -4.58
N LYS A 44 -14.10 11.63 -3.42
CA LYS A 44 -15.11 11.73 -2.34
C LYS A 44 -15.66 10.37 -1.88
N LYS A 45 -14.88 9.30 -2.05
CA LYS A 45 -15.19 7.94 -1.60
C LYS A 45 -14.54 7.60 -0.25
N MET A 46 -13.84 8.57 0.32
CA MET A 46 -13.20 8.51 1.63
C MET A 46 -13.24 9.90 2.22
N SER A 47 -13.70 10.01 3.46
CA SER A 47 -13.80 11.27 4.19
C SER A 47 -12.44 11.72 4.70
N LYS A 48 -12.32 13.00 5.07
CA LYS A 48 -11.09 13.51 5.70
C LYS A 48 -10.75 12.75 6.98
N SER A 49 -11.75 12.39 7.79
CA SER A 49 -11.56 11.62 9.02
C SER A 49 -11.05 10.20 8.74
N GLU A 50 -11.67 9.49 7.79
CA GLU A 50 -11.22 8.15 7.37
C GLU A 50 -9.78 8.19 6.83
N PHE A 51 -9.43 9.22 6.05
CA PHE A 51 -8.07 9.40 5.55
C PHE A 51 -7.06 9.70 6.66
N ALA A 52 -7.46 10.49 7.67
CA ALA A 52 -6.62 10.79 8.84
C ALA A 52 -6.39 9.53 9.70
N GLU A 53 -7.45 8.78 9.99
CA GLU A 53 -7.40 7.53 10.74
C GLU A 53 -6.51 6.49 10.03
N TRP A 54 -6.69 6.33 8.72
CA TRP A 54 -5.80 5.49 7.91
C TRP A 54 -4.34 6.00 7.95
N GLY A 55 -4.14 7.33 7.94
CA GLY A 55 -2.82 7.93 8.01
C GLY A 55 -2.08 7.60 9.31
N GLU A 56 -2.74 7.69 10.46
CA GLU A 56 -2.20 7.29 11.76
C GLU A 56 -1.87 5.79 11.78
N TYR A 57 -2.82 4.96 11.34
CA TYR A 57 -2.62 3.51 11.24
C TYR A 57 -1.43 3.14 10.33
N ALA A 58 -1.29 3.80 9.18
CA ALA A 58 -0.20 3.56 8.24
C ALA A 58 1.18 3.96 8.82
N ILE A 59 1.25 4.97 9.68
CA ILE A 59 2.48 5.36 10.39
C ILE A 59 2.87 4.28 11.40
N GLU A 60 1.92 3.79 12.20
CA GLU A 60 2.17 2.71 13.17
C GLU A 60 2.67 1.44 12.48
N LEU A 61 2.02 1.04 11.38
CA LEU A 61 2.44 -0.10 10.59
C LEU A 61 3.85 0.07 10.01
N ARG A 62 4.18 1.28 9.54
CA ARG A 62 5.50 1.62 9.03
C ARG A 62 6.57 1.49 10.12
N GLN A 63 6.27 1.94 11.34
CA GLN A 63 7.17 1.80 12.48
C GLN A 63 7.39 0.32 12.82
N LYS A 64 6.31 -0.46 13.00
CA LYS A 64 6.41 -1.90 13.27
C LYS A 64 7.20 -2.66 12.19
N ALA A 65 7.03 -2.30 10.93
CA ALA A 65 7.81 -2.88 9.83
C ALA A 65 9.29 -2.45 9.85
N ALA A 66 9.58 -1.21 10.27
CA ALA A 66 10.95 -0.71 10.41
C ALA A 66 11.68 -1.31 11.63
N ASP A 67 10.97 -1.54 12.73
CA ASP A 67 11.46 -2.21 13.95
C ASP A 67 11.59 -3.74 13.77
N GLY A 68 11.08 -4.29 12.67
CA GLY A 68 11.09 -5.73 12.40
C GLY A 68 10.06 -6.52 13.20
N GLU A 69 9.11 -5.84 13.85
CA GLU A 69 7.98 -6.45 14.56
C GLU A 69 6.87 -6.92 13.58
N LEU A 70 6.89 -6.41 12.35
CA LEU A 70 5.91 -6.72 11.32
C LEU A 70 6.59 -7.19 10.03
N GLU A 71 6.26 -8.40 9.61
CA GLU A 71 6.73 -8.96 8.34
C GLU A 71 6.27 -8.11 7.15
N MET A 72 7.13 -7.94 6.16
CA MET A 72 6.87 -7.09 4.98
C MET A 72 5.61 -7.51 4.19
N GLU A 73 5.34 -8.81 4.13
CA GLU A 73 4.11 -9.33 3.50
C GLU A 73 2.85 -8.92 4.26
N GLU A 74 2.91 -8.98 5.59
CA GLU A 74 1.80 -8.62 6.47
C GLU A 74 1.57 -7.10 6.43
N TYR A 75 2.66 -6.32 6.49
CA TYR A 75 2.63 -4.87 6.30
C TYR A 75 1.95 -4.49 4.99
N GLN A 76 2.31 -5.15 3.90
CA GLN A 76 1.73 -4.90 2.58
C GLN A 76 0.23 -5.22 2.52
N ARG A 77 -0.25 -6.22 3.28
CA ARG A 77 -1.68 -6.55 3.36
C ARG A 77 -2.42 -5.51 4.19
N LEU A 78 -1.90 -5.16 5.37
CA LEU A 78 -2.55 -4.29 6.33
C LEU A 78 -2.70 -2.85 5.80
N ILE A 79 -1.66 -2.29 5.18
CA ILE A 79 -1.68 -0.89 4.72
C ILE A 79 -2.59 -0.63 3.51
N ARG A 80 -3.12 -1.69 2.87
CA ARG A 80 -4.02 -1.60 1.71
C ARG A 80 -5.51 -1.62 2.05
N ILE A 81 -5.84 -1.89 3.30
CA ILE A 81 -7.21 -1.93 3.82
C ILE A 81 -7.73 -0.49 3.88
#